data_AF-A0A1Y2EAG1-F1
#
_entry.id   AF-A0A1Y2EAG1-F1
#
_cell.length_a   1.000
_cell.length_b   1.000
_cell.length_c   1.000
_cell.angle_alpha   90.00
_cell.angle_beta   90.00
_cell.angle_gamma   90.00
#
_symmetry.space_group_name_H-M   'P 1'
#
loop_
_entity.id
_entity.type
_entity.pdbx_description
1 polymer ?
#
loop_
_entity_poly.entity_id
_entity_poly.type
_entity_poly.pdbx_seq_one_letter_code
_entity_poly.pdbx_strand_id
1 'polypeptide(L)'
;MISLDFLNPVESNNGLEEETNEFAENLNVPTFDIPLCNNPIEFLKHQTEAAEQCRLSIVHGTTTLAFKFKHGVIVCVDSRATSGSYIASQTVKKVIEINPYLLGTMAGGAADCSYWERELGRRCRLYELRNKERISVAAASKLLCNMVYSYKGMGLSMVF
;
A
#
# COMPACT_ATOMS: atom_id res chain seq x y z
N MET A 1 10.38 9.46 -15.42
CA MET A 1 10.94 8.37 -14.59
C MET A 1 10.65 8.80 -13.17
N ILE A 2 9.69 8.17 -12.49
CA ILE A 2 9.42 8.52 -11.09
C ILE A 2 10.64 8.06 -10.31
N SER A 3 11.32 9.00 -9.65
CA SER A 3 12.47 8.69 -8.79
C SER A 3 11.98 7.84 -7.62
N LEU A 4 12.54 6.64 -7.51
CA LEU A 4 12.35 5.66 -6.44
C LEU A 4 13.44 5.82 -5.37
N ASP A 5 14.07 6.99 -5.27
CA ASP A 5 15.27 7.22 -4.45
C ASP A 5 15.02 7.05 -2.94
N PHE A 6 13.74 7.00 -2.52
CA PHE A 6 13.34 6.67 -1.15
C PHE A 6 13.51 5.17 -0.78
N LEU A 7 13.77 4.29 -1.75
CA LEU A 7 13.91 2.84 -1.55
C LEU A 7 15.36 2.34 -1.54
N ASN A 8 16.34 3.22 -1.74
CA ASN A 8 17.74 2.82 -1.57
C ASN A 8 18.06 2.78 -0.07
N PRO A 9 18.66 1.69 0.45
CA PRO A 9 19.21 1.70 1.80
C PRO A 9 20.28 2.80 1.83
N VAL A 10 20.10 3.77 2.72
CA VAL A 10 21.13 4.79 2.99
C VAL A 10 22.35 4.04 3.51
N GLU A 11 23.41 3.98 2.70
CA GLU A 11 24.73 3.58 3.19
C GLU A 11 25.12 4.57 4.31
N SER A 12 25.52 4.01 5.45
CA SER A 12 25.90 4.74 6.65
C SER A 12 27.12 5.63 6.38
N ASN A 13 26.86 6.83 5.87
CA ASN A 13 27.78 7.95 5.89
C ASN A 13 27.29 8.91 6.98
N ASN A 14 28.12 9.08 8.01
CA ASN A 14 27.88 9.89 9.22
C ASN A 14 27.76 11.41 8.96
N GLY A 15 27.22 11.83 7.82
CA GLY A 15 27.04 13.23 7.40
C GLY A 15 25.62 13.58 6.93
N LEU A 16 24.66 12.64 6.96
CA LEU A 16 23.26 12.85 6.56
C LEU A 16 22.30 13.10 7.74
N GLU A 17 22.78 13.00 8.99
CA GLU A 17 21.95 13.21 10.18
C GLU A 17 21.59 14.69 10.42
N GLU A 18 22.35 15.64 9.86
CA GLU A 18 22.05 17.07 10.00
C GLU A 18 21.01 17.57 8.97
N GLU A 19 21.10 17.18 7.69
CA GLU A 19 20.16 17.62 6.64
C GLU A 19 18.76 17.01 6.77
N THR A 20 18.65 15.80 7.32
CA THR A 20 17.35 15.12 7.54
C THR A 20 16.54 15.74 8.68
N ASN A 21 17.23 16.28 9.70
CA ASN A 21 16.58 16.97 10.82
C ASN A 21 15.95 18.30 10.39
N GLU A 22 16.61 19.07 9.51
CA GLU A 22 16.12 20.38 9.09
C GLU A 22 14.85 20.29 8.21
N PHE A 23 14.73 19.24 7.39
CA PHE A 23 13.52 18.97 6.60
C PHE A 23 12.37 18.43 7.46
N ALA A 24 12.68 17.63 8.49
CA ALA A 24 11.70 17.10 9.43
C ALA A 24 11.14 18.18 10.37
N GLU A 25 11.96 19.13 10.81
CA GLU A 25 11.54 20.26 11.67
C GLU A 25 10.56 21.22 10.96
N ASN A 26 10.65 21.34 9.64
CA ASN A 26 9.80 22.23 8.84
C ASN A 26 8.47 21.58 8.41
N LEU A 27 8.26 20.29 8.65
CA LEU A 27 6.93 19.71 8.56
C LEU A 27 6.20 19.98 9.87
N ASN A 28 5.10 20.74 9.80
CA ASN A 28 4.12 20.81 10.88
C ASN A 28 3.38 19.46 10.95
N VAL A 29 4.09 18.42 11.40
CA VAL A 29 3.58 17.05 11.49
C VAL A 29 2.45 17.07 12.50
N PRO A 30 1.22 16.64 12.15
CA PRO A 30 0.17 16.50 13.12
C PRO A 30 0.67 15.58 14.23
N THR A 31 0.74 16.12 15.45
CA THR A 31 1.14 15.36 16.62
C THR A 31 0.08 14.28 16.82
N PHE A 32 0.44 13.02 16.60
CA PHE A 32 -0.44 11.92 16.95
C PHE A 32 -0.50 11.85 18.47
N ASP A 33 -1.70 11.99 19.04
CA ASP A 33 -1.91 11.72 20.45
C ASP A 33 -1.58 10.25 20.71
N ILE A 34 -0.41 10.02 21.31
CA ILE A 34 -0.01 8.69 21.75
C ILE A 34 -0.90 8.38 22.97
N PRO A 35 -1.48 7.16 23.05
CA PRO A 35 -2.25 6.77 24.23
C PRO A 35 -1.46 7.04 25.51
N LEU A 36 -2.12 7.59 26.53
CA LEU A 36 -1.56 7.83 27.87
C LEU A 36 -1.25 6.50 28.56
N CYS A 37 -0.21 5.84 28.09
CA CYS A 37 0.32 4.60 28.65
C CYS A 37 1.81 4.81 28.90
N ASN A 38 2.27 4.43 30.10
CA ASN A 38 3.67 4.59 30.49
C ASN A 38 4.61 3.82 29.56
N ASN A 39 4.13 2.73 28.95
CA ASN A 39 4.86 1.92 27.99
C ASN A 39 3.92 1.32 26.93
N PRO A 40 3.92 1.82 25.68
CA PRO A 40 3.07 1.31 24.60
C PRO A 40 3.30 -0.17 24.28
N ILE A 41 4.55 -0.65 24.41
CA ILE A 41 4.92 -2.04 24.10
C ILE A 41 4.32 -3.00 25.12
N GLU A 42 4.38 -2.64 26.40
CA GLU A 42 3.82 -3.45 27.49
C GLU A 42 2.29 -3.45 27.45
N PHE A 43 1.68 -2.30 27.17
CA PHE A 43 0.24 -2.18 26.93
C PHE A 43 -0.21 -3.09 25.78
N LEU A 44 0.48 -3.07 24.64
CA LEU A 44 0.18 -3.95 23.51
C LEU A 44 0.32 -5.43 23.89
N LYS A 45 1.38 -5.83 24.58
CA LYS A 45 1.58 -7.22 25.04
C LYS A 45 0.45 -7.71 25.94
N HIS A 46 -0.07 -6.85 26.81
CA HIS A 46 -1.17 -7.20 27.71
C HIS A 46 -2.53 -7.28 26.98
N GLN A 47 -2.68 -6.65 25.82
CA GLN A 47 -3.93 -6.63 25.05
C GLN A 47 -3.96 -7.64 23.90
N THR A 48 -2.80 -8.18 23.51
CA THR A 48 -2.59 -9.07 22.36
C THR A 48 -2.15 -10.47 22.81
N GLU A 49 -2.04 -11.43 21.88
CA GLU A 49 -2.07 -12.91 22.04
C GLU A 49 -1.19 -13.56 23.13
N ALA A 50 -0.35 -12.82 23.86
CA ALA A 50 0.47 -13.32 24.96
C ALA A 50 -0.22 -13.32 26.34
N ALA A 51 -1.44 -12.76 26.46
CA ALA A 51 -2.18 -12.69 27.73
C ALA A 51 -3.26 -13.79 27.85
N GLU A 52 -3.45 -14.35 29.05
CA GLU A 52 -4.49 -15.36 29.37
C GLU A 52 -5.93 -14.91 29.05
N GLN A 53 -6.17 -13.59 29.00
CA GLN A 53 -7.41 -12.96 28.57
C GLN A 53 -7.12 -11.92 27.48
N CYS A 54 -6.77 -12.41 26.30
CA CYS A 54 -6.54 -11.57 25.13
C CYS A 54 -7.85 -10.89 24.67
N ARG A 55 -7.86 -9.54 24.61
CA ARG A 55 -9.01 -8.77 24.10
C ARG A 55 -8.92 -8.53 22.60
N LEU A 56 -7.74 -8.70 21.99
CA LEU A 56 -7.47 -8.41 20.57
C LEU A 56 -6.74 -9.59 19.89
N SER A 57 -7.45 -10.36 19.08
CA SER A 57 -6.83 -11.34 18.17
C SER A 57 -6.21 -10.61 16.99
N ILE A 58 -4.88 -10.64 16.85
CA ILE A 58 -4.20 -10.04 15.69
C ILE A 58 -4.37 -10.98 14.50
N VAL A 59 -5.32 -10.63 13.63
CA VAL A 59 -5.49 -11.36 12.37
C VAL A 59 -4.29 -11.03 11.47
N HIS A 60 -3.54 -12.06 11.11
CA HIS A 60 -2.40 -11.94 10.22
C HIS A 60 -2.90 -11.86 8.77
N GLY A 61 -2.55 -10.80 8.06
CA GLY A 61 -3.01 -10.57 6.70
C GLY A 61 -2.18 -9.53 5.97
N THR A 62 -2.59 -9.24 4.73
CA THR A 62 -2.06 -8.13 3.95
C THR A 62 -2.72 -6.83 4.40
N THR A 63 -1.92 -5.80 4.65
CA THR A 63 -2.40 -4.47 5.04
C THR A 63 -1.96 -3.45 4.01
N THR A 64 -2.94 -2.82 3.37
CA THR A 64 -2.73 -1.74 2.40
C THR A 64 -3.65 -0.58 2.78
N LEU A 65 -3.13 0.65 2.80
CA LEU A 65 -3.91 1.85 3.02
C LEU A 65 -3.45 2.96 2.09
N ALA A 66 -4.38 3.84 1.74
CA ALA A 66 -4.09 5.05 0.99
C ALA A 66 -4.96 6.19 1.50
N PHE A 67 -4.39 7.39 1.58
CA PHE A 67 -5.15 8.59 1.95
C PHE A 67 -4.70 9.79 1.14
N LYS A 68 -5.66 10.67 0.88
CA LYS A 68 -5.44 11.94 0.19
C LYS A 68 -5.18 13.04 1.21
N PHE A 69 -4.23 13.91 0.91
CA PHE A 69 -3.92 15.11 1.68
C PHE A 69 -3.69 16.29 0.74
N LYS A 70 -3.39 17.48 1.28
CA LYS A 70 -3.26 18.72 0.49
C LYS A 70 -2.26 18.60 -0.67
N HIS A 71 -1.16 17.87 -0.48
CA HIS A 71 -0.08 17.78 -1.47
C HIS A 71 -0.10 16.48 -2.29
N GLY A 72 -1.16 15.68 -2.21
CA GLY A 72 -1.29 14.48 -3.06
C GLY A 72 -1.93 13.30 -2.34
N VAL A 73 -1.38 12.12 -2.61
CA VAL A 73 -1.84 10.84 -2.05
C VAL A 73 -0.64 10.08 -1.52
N ILE A 74 -0.77 9.50 -0.34
CA ILE A 74 0.20 8.56 0.23
C ILE A 74 -0.41 7.16 0.16
N VAL A 75 0.40 6.18 -0.27
CA VAL A 75 0.05 4.76 -0.30
C VAL A 75 1.05 4.01 0.58
N CYS A 76 0.56 3.24 1.54
CA CYS A 76 1.37 2.44 2.45
C CYS A 76 0.91 0.99 2.37
N VAL A 77 1.86 0.07 2.22
CA VAL A 77 1.61 -1.37 2.14
C VAL A 77 2.64 -2.14 2.96
N ASP A 78 2.25 -3.29 3.49
CA ASP A 78 3.21 -4.26 4.00
C ASP A 78 3.81 -5.12 2.86
N SER A 79 4.87 -5.86 3.13
CA SER A 79 5.59 -6.69 2.14
C SER A 79 5.49 -8.19 2.39
N ARG A 80 4.76 -8.63 3.42
CA ARG A 80 4.64 -10.04 3.80
C ARG A 80 3.58 -10.74 2.96
N ALA A 81 3.92 -11.88 2.36
CA ALA A 81 2.97 -12.78 1.71
C ALA A 81 2.98 -14.14 2.39
N THR A 82 1.79 -14.68 2.65
CA THR A 82 1.60 -15.97 3.32
C THR A 82 0.89 -16.96 2.39
N SER A 83 1.10 -18.25 2.64
CA SER A 83 0.35 -19.36 2.05
C SER A 83 -0.16 -20.22 3.20
N GLY A 84 -1.37 -19.93 3.68
CA GLY A 84 -1.86 -20.44 4.95
C GLY A 84 -1.05 -19.87 6.12
N SER A 85 -0.58 -20.73 7.02
CA SER A 85 0.26 -20.35 8.16
C SER A 85 1.74 -20.09 7.80
N TYR A 86 2.16 -20.47 6.59
CA TYR A 86 3.54 -20.31 6.15
C TYR A 86 3.79 -18.91 5.55
N ILE A 87 4.84 -18.22 5.99
CA ILE A 87 5.30 -16.97 5.36
C ILE A 87 6.11 -17.35 4.11
N ALA A 88 5.50 -17.14 2.94
CA ALA A 88 6.12 -17.45 1.66
C ALA A 88 7.20 -16.42 1.27
N SER A 89 6.97 -15.14 1.57
CA SER A 89 7.93 -14.08 1.31
C SER A 89 7.71 -12.89 2.23
N GLN A 90 8.77 -12.13 2.50
CA GLN A 90 8.73 -10.87 3.27
C GLN A 90 9.05 -9.64 2.42
N THR A 91 9.21 -9.81 1.10
CA THR A 91 9.69 -8.77 0.17
C THR A 91 8.77 -8.58 -1.04
N VAL A 92 7.50 -8.98 -0.92
CA VAL A 92 6.53 -8.81 -2.01
C VAL A 92 6.21 -7.33 -2.19
N LYS A 93 6.33 -6.85 -3.43
CA LYS A 93 5.90 -5.50 -3.81
C LYS A 93 4.39 -5.48 -4.01
N LYS A 94 3.67 -4.96 -3.02
CA LYS A 94 2.20 -4.84 -3.06
C LYS A 94 1.70 -3.52 -3.64
N VAL A 95 2.59 -2.60 -4.00
CA VAL A 95 2.26 -1.48 -4.87
C VAL A 95 2.55 -1.91 -6.30
N ILE A 96 1.53 -1.84 -7.16
CA ILE A 96 1.64 -2.15 -8.58
C ILE A 96 1.61 -0.84 -9.36
N GLU A 97 2.66 -0.62 -10.14
CA GLU A 97 2.75 0.53 -11.03
C GLU A 97 1.95 0.26 -12.31
N ILE A 98 0.70 0.74 -12.35
CA ILE A 98 -0.18 0.58 -13.51
C ILE A 98 0.36 1.41 -14.69
N ASN A 99 0.74 2.66 -14.40
CA ASN A 99 1.41 3.57 -15.33
C ASN A 99 2.15 4.68 -14.53
N PRO A 100 2.87 5.62 -15.18
CA PRO A 100 3.61 6.67 -14.47
C PRO A 100 2.78 7.68 -13.65
N TYR A 101 1.45 7.54 -13.55
CA TYR A 101 0.58 8.43 -12.78
C TYR A 101 -0.57 7.70 -12.05
N LEU A 102 -0.65 6.38 -12.15
CA LEU A 102 -1.65 5.51 -11.51
C LEU A 102 -0.93 4.39 -10.77
N LEU A 103 -1.23 4.26 -9.49
CA LEU A 103 -0.80 3.17 -8.64
C LEU A 103 -2.00 2.33 -8.24
N GLY A 104 -1.80 1.02 -8.17
CA GLY A 104 -2.74 0.07 -7.59
C GLY A 104 -2.10 -0.65 -6.41
N THR A 105 -2.95 -1.29 -5.59
CA THR A 105 -2.53 -2.02 -4.39
C THR A 105 -2.99 -3.46 -4.47
N MET A 106 -2.10 -4.39 -4.10
CA MET A 106 -2.39 -5.81 -4.06
C MET A 106 -2.99 -6.21 -2.71
N ALA A 107 -4.28 -6.51 -2.69
CA ALA A 107 -4.98 -7.11 -1.56
C ALA A 107 -6.01 -8.14 -2.06
N GLY A 108 -5.97 -9.36 -1.50
CA GLY A 108 -6.71 -10.52 -2.00
C GLY A 108 -5.79 -11.54 -2.67
N GLY A 109 -6.23 -12.12 -3.78
CA GLY A 109 -5.44 -13.04 -4.59
C GLY A 109 -4.29 -12.31 -5.28
N ALA A 110 -3.05 -12.65 -4.93
CA ALA A 110 -1.86 -11.99 -5.50
C ALA A 110 -1.84 -12.04 -7.04
N ALA A 111 -2.18 -13.21 -7.61
CA ALA A 111 -2.25 -13.40 -9.06
C ALA A 111 -3.37 -12.58 -9.71
N ASP A 112 -4.54 -12.50 -9.07
CA ASP A 112 -5.69 -11.76 -9.57
C ASP A 112 -5.36 -10.27 -9.69
N CYS A 113 -4.83 -9.67 -8.62
CA CYS A 113 -4.41 -8.26 -8.61
C CYS A 113 -3.35 -7.97 -9.65
N SER A 114 -2.26 -8.74 -9.68
CA SER A 114 -1.18 -8.54 -10.66
C SER A 114 -1.68 -8.64 -12.10
N TYR A 115 -2.57 -9.57 -12.40
CA TYR A 115 -3.09 -9.75 -13.74
C TYR A 115 -4.03 -8.61 -14.16
N TRP A 116 -5.05 -8.33 -13.35
CA TRP A 116 -6.10 -7.37 -13.72
C TRP A 116 -5.61 -5.92 -13.72
N GLU A 117 -4.69 -5.56 -12.84
CA GLU A 117 -4.09 -4.22 -12.84
C GLU A 117 -3.14 -4.01 -14.04
N ARG A 118 -2.43 -5.06 -14.47
CA ARG A 118 -1.63 -5.02 -15.70
C ARG A 118 -2.51 -4.87 -16.95
N GLU A 119 -3.63 -5.59 -17.00
CA GLU A 119 -4.62 -5.44 -18.08
C GLU A 119 -5.28 -4.05 -18.07
N LEU A 120 -5.56 -3.50 -16.88
CA LEU A 120 -6.00 -2.11 -16.74
C LEU A 120 -4.97 -1.15 -17.34
N GLY A 121 -3.68 -1.31 -17.01
CA GLY A 121 -2.60 -0.49 -17.58
C GLY A 121 -2.56 -0.52 -19.11
N ARG A 122 -2.74 -1.71 -19.69
CA ARG A 122 -2.85 -1.88 -21.16
C ARG A 122 -4.03 -1.10 -21.74
N ARG A 123 -5.21 -1.15 -21.10
CA ARG A 123 -6.41 -0.43 -21.56
C ARG A 123 -6.30 1.08 -21.38
N CYS A 124 -5.71 1.54 -20.26
CA CYS A 124 -5.40 2.94 -20.01
C CYS A 124 -4.46 3.50 -21.09
N ARG A 125 -3.43 2.73 -21.49
CA ARG A 125 -2.53 3.13 -22.56
C ARG A 125 -3.22 3.20 -23.92
N LEU A 126 -4.11 2.26 -24.22
CA LEU A 126 -4.88 2.28 -25.46
C LEU A 126 -5.85 3.49 -25.52
N TYR A 127 -6.48 3.83 -24.39
CA TYR A 127 -7.30 5.04 -24.27
C TYR A 127 -6.48 6.30 -24.58
N GLU A 128 -5.28 6.40 -24.00
CA GLU A 128 -4.39 7.54 -24.22
C GLU A 128 -3.98 7.69 -25.69
N LEU A 129 -3.65 6.59 -26.37
CA LEU A 129 -3.28 6.62 -27.79
C LEU A 129 -4.45 7.01 -28.70
N ARG A 130 -5.68 6.63 -28.36
CA ARG A 130 -6.88 6.92 -29.16
C ARG A 130 -7.35 8.37 -28.99
N ASN A 131 -7.35 8.87 -27.77
CA ASN A 131 -7.92 10.18 -27.43
C ASN A 131 -6.86 11.29 -27.34
N LYS A 132 -5.57 10.93 -27.35
CA LYS A 132 -4.44 11.84 -27.10
C LYS A 132 -4.54 12.56 -25.74
N GLU A 133 -5.25 11.93 -24.80
CA GLU A 133 -5.52 12.44 -23.46
C GLU A 133 -5.36 11.32 -22.44
N ARG A 134 -4.82 11.63 -21.26
CA ARG A 134 -4.69 10.66 -20.17
C ARG A 134 -6.07 10.28 -19.61
N ILE A 135 -6.24 9.02 -19.26
CA ILE A 135 -7.46 8.57 -18.61
C ILE A 135 -7.57 9.16 -17.19
N SER A 136 -8.76 9.54 -16.77
CA SER A 136 -8.99 9.98 -15.39
C SER A 136 -8.97 8.80 -14.42
N VAL A 137 -8.63 9.05 -13.14
CA VAL A 137 -8.65 8.03 -12.08
C VAL A 137 -10.04 7.39 -11.95
N ALA A 138 -11.11 8.20 -12.06
CA ALA A 138 -12.49 7.73 -11.99
C ALA A 138 -12.87 6.81 -13.17
N ALA A 139 -12.39 7.11 -14.38
CA ALA A 139 -12.63 6.26 -15.54
C ALA A 139 -11.83 4.96 -15.46
N ALA A 140 -10.58 5.02 -15.01
CA ALA A 140 -9.74 3.83 -14.81
C ALA A 140 -10.32 2.88 -13.74
N SER A 141 -10.74 3.42 -12.58
CA SER A 141 -11.36 2.60 -11.53
C SER A 141 -12.67 1.96 -12.00
N LYS A 142 -13.52 2.72 -12.70
CA LYS A 142 -14.77 2.17 -13.24
C LYS A 142 -14.54 1.10 -14.28
N LEU A 143 -13.52 1.26 -15.13
CA LEU A 143 -13.13 0.26 -16.13
C LEU A 143 -12.71 -1.05 -15.46
N LEU A 144 -11.88 -0.98 -14.42
CA LEU A 144 -11.48 -2.15 -13.64
C LEU A 144 -12.69 -2.84 -12.98
N CYS A 145 -13.55 -2.07 -12.32
CA CYS A 145 -14.77 -2.61 -11.72
C CYS A 145 -15.63 -3.35 -12.75
N ASN A 146 -15.83 -2.78 -13.94
CA ASN A 146 -16.63 -3.41 -14.98
C ASN A 146 -15.97 -4.70 -15.54
N MET A 147 -14.64 -4.73 -15.67
CA MET A 147 -13.92 -5.95 -16.07
C MET A 147 -14.11 -7.06 -15.04
N VAL A 148 -13.84 -6.79 -13.76
CA VAL A 148 -13.90 -7.81 -12.70
C VAL A 148 -15.34 -8.23 -12.41
N TYR A 149 -16.31 -7.32 -12.50
CA TYR A 149 -17.72 -7.65 -12.30
C TYR A 149 -18.24 -8.73 -13.27
N SER A 150 -17.67 -8.79 -14.48
CA SER A 150 -18.03 -9.83 -15.47
C SER A 150 -17.70 -11.26 -14.99
N TYR A 151 -16.85 -11.39 -13.97
CA TYR A 151 -16.43 -12.65 -13.36
C TYR A 151 -17.03 -12.83 -11.95
N LYS A 152 -18.07 -12.09 -11.61
CA LYS A 152 -18.75 -12.20 -10.31
C LYS A 152 -19.23 -13.64 -10.09
N GLY A 153 -18.86 -14.24 -8.97
CA GLY A 153 -19.19 -15.61 -8.62
C GLY A 153 -18.23 -16.68 -9.15
N MET A 154 -17.16 -16.30 -9.84
CA MET A 154 -16.15 -17.23 -10.39
C MET A 154 -14.90 -17.36 -9.52
N GLY A 155 -14.92 -16.85 -8.28
CA GLY A 155 -13.83 -17.03 -7.32
C GLY A 155 -12.66 -16.04 -7.44
N LEU A 156 -12.81 -14.92 -8.16
CA LEU A 156 -11.81 -13.83 -8.11
C LEU A 156 -11.78 -13.17 -6.73
N SER A 157 -10.58 -12.86 -6.24
CA SER A 157 -10.35 -12.19 -4.98
C SER A 157 -9.51 -10.93 -5.18
N MET A 158 -10.17 -9.77 -5.20
CA MET A 158 -9.52 -8.47 -5.31
C MET A 158 -10.23 -7.46 -4.41
N VAL A 159 -9.46 -6.60 -3.77
CA VAL A 159 -9.95 -5.46 -2.99
C VAL A 159 -9.49 -4.17 -3.69
N PHE A 160 -10.42 -3.24 -3.89
CA PHE A 160 -10.19 -1.93 -4.52
C PHE A 160 -10.54 -0.81 -3.57
#